data_AF-A0A316M1H9-F1
#
_entry.id   AF-A0A316M1H9-F1
#
_cell.length_a   1.000
_cell.length_b   1.000
_cell.length_c   1.000
_cell.angle_alpha   90.00
_cell.angle_beta   90.00
_cell.angle_gamma   90.00
#
_symmetry.space_group_name_H-M   'P 1'
#
loop_
_entity.id
_entity.type
_entity.pdbx_description
1 polymer ?
#
loop_
_entity_poly.entity_id
_entity_poly.type
_entity_poly.pdbx_seq_one_letter_code
_entity_poly.pdbx_strand_id
1 'polypeptide(L)'
;YAHSVRVSEPRLLRRLVRDYHYRDASAEVTFSMWESVKRGEVENIEPYADTADLKINTYFHYEKSCFVDEARRILSRLPQDSVYRPMADTILAQLAGVEQIDIGLVPENSLLWEFLKK
;
A
#
# COMPACT_ATOMS: atom_id res chain seq x y z
N TYR A 1 18.95 1.98 -4.68
CA TYR A 1 17.54 1.56 -4.62
C TYR A 1 17.38 0.32 -5.50
N ALA A 2 17.54 -0.86 -4.91
CA ALA A 2 17.47 -2.11 -5.69
C ALA A 2 16.01 -2.41 -6.04
N HIS A 3 15.80 -2.81 -7.30
CA HIS A 3 14.57 -3.23 -7.97
C HIS A 3 13.97 -4.52 -7.36
N SER A 4 13.91 -4.60 -6.04
CA SER A 4 13.21 -5.63 -5.30
C SER A 4 11.77 -5.18 -5.21
N VAL A 5 10.88 -5.85 -5.95
CA VAL A 5 9.46 -5.86 -5.62
C VAL A 5 9.37 -6.54 -4.26
N ARG A 6 9.61 -5.79 -3.18
CA ARG A 6 9.10 -6.18 -1.87
C ARG A 6 7.60 -5.97 -1.96
N VAL A 7 6.95 -6.98 -2.54
CA VAL A 7 5.57 -7.31 -2.22
C VAL A 7 5.50 -7.18 -0.68
N SER A 8 4.51 -6.46 -0.13
CA SER A 8 4.47 -5.88 1.24
C SER A 8 5.04 -4.47 1.46
N GLU A 9 5.25 -3.69 0.40
CA GLU A 9 5.49 -2.24 0.54
C GLU A 9 4.27 -1.54 1.19
N PRO A 10 4.46 -0.81 2.30
CA PRO A 10 3.38 -0.08 2.98
C PRO A 10 2.62 0.89 2.07
N ARG A 11 3.28 1.46 1.06
CA ARG A 11 2.65 2.34 0.06
C ARG A 11 1.63 1.61 -0.81
N LEU A 12 1.92 0.37 -1.23
CA LEU A 12 0.99 -0.43 -2.02
C LEU A 12 -0.23 -0.80 -1.17
N LEU A 13 -0.03 -1.20 0.09
CA LEU A 13 -1.11 -1.51 1.02
C LEU A 13 -2.02 -0.30 1.27
N ARG A 14 -1.43 0.86 1.55
CA ARG A 14 -2.14 2.13 1.71
C ARG A 14 -2.95 2.47 0.46
N ARG A 15 -2.36 2.35 -0.74
CA ARG A 15 -3.05 2.60 -2.02
C ARG A 15 -4.19 1.62 -2.26
N LEU A 16 -3.98 0.33 -2.00
CA LEU A 16 -5.01 -0.70 -2.14
C LEU A 16 -6.24 -0.37 -1.28
N VAL A 17 -6.03 -0.11 0.01
CA VAL A 17 -7.12 0.20 0.94
C VAL A 17 -7.82 1.51 0.55
N ARG A 18 -7.05 2.56 0.23
CA ARG A 18 -7.60 3.85 -0.18
C ARG A 18 -8.40 3.74 -1.48
N ASP A 19 -7.82 3.14 -2.51
CA ASP A 19 -8.44 3.09 -3.84
C ASP A 19 -9.73 2.25 -3.80
N TYR A 20 -9.75 1.19 -3.00
CA TYR A 20 -10.96 0.39 -2.75
C TYR A 20 -12.08 1.20 -2.07
N HIS A 21 -11.75 2.00 -1.06
CA HIS A 21 -12.78 2.73 -0.29
C HIS A 21 -13.22 4.06 -0.89
N TYR A 22 -12.32 4.77 -1.57
CA TYR A 22 -12.54 6.16 -1.98
C TYR A 22 -12.57 6.35 -3.50
N ARG A 23 -12.21 5.33 -4.28
CA ARG A 23 -12.14 5.42 -5.75
C ARG A 23 -12.90 4.32 -6.48
N ASP A 24 -13.64 3.48 -5.74
CA ASP A 24 -14.40 2.34 -6.28
C ASP A 24 -13.52 1.43 -7.17
N ALA A 25 -12.24 1.32 -6.84
CA ALA A 25 -11.28 0.55 -7.62
C ALA A 25 -11.07 -0.83 -7.01
N SER A 26 -11.19 -1.89 -7.83
CA SER A 26 -10.83 -3.24 -7.41
C SER A 26 -9.32 -3.37 -7.20
N ALA A 27 -8.88 -4.43 -6.51
CA ALA A 27 -7.46 -4.72 -6.37
C ALA A 27 -6.76 -4.90 -7.73
N GLU A 28 -7.46 -5.42 -8.74
CA GLU A 28 -6.93 -5.56 -10.11
C GLU A 28 -6.61 -4.21 -10.72
N VAL A 29 -7.51 -3.25 -10.56
CA VAL A 29 -7.29 -1.88 -11.04
C VAL A 29 -6.06 -1.29 -10.36
N THR A 30 -5.96 -1.37 -9.02
CA THR A 30 -4.78 -0.89 -8.29
C THR A 30 -3.49 -1.56 -8.76
N PHE A 31 -3.49 -2.88 -8.93
CA PHE A 31 -2.30 -3.62 -9.37
C PHE A 31 -1.89 -3.30 -10.80
N SER A 32 -2.86 -3.13 -11.71
CA SER A 32 -2.58 -2.75 -13.10
C SER A 32 -1.83 -1.43 -13.23
N MET A 33 -2.09 -0.49 -12.32
CA MET A 33 -1.44 0.82 -12.31
C MET A 33 -0.10 0.82 -11.58
N TRP A 34 0.18 -0.18 -10.72
CA TRP A 34 1.26 -0.11 -9.75
C TRP A 34 2.65 0.01 -10.39
N GLU A 35 2.93 -0.78 -11.43
CA GLU A 35 4.20 -0.68 -12.16
C GLU A 35 4.36 0.67 -12.87
N SER A 36 3.27 1.24 -13.37
CA SER A 36 3.30 2.58 -13.98
C SER A 36 3.59 3.68 -12.95
N VAL A 37 3.05 3.56 -11.74
CA VAL A 37 3.34 4.50 -10.65
C VAL A 37 4.82 4.45 -10.28
N LYS A 38 5.37 3.26 -10.05
CA LYS A 38 6.79 3.10 -9.72
C LYS A 38 7.70 3.61 -10.84
N ARG A 39 7.38 3.32 -12.10
CA ARG A 39 8.13 3.84 -13.24
C ARG A 39 8.10 5.38 -13.27
N GLY A 40 6.93 5.97 -13.04
CA GLY A 40 6.79 7.42 -12.94
C GLY A 40 7.66 8.03 -11.83
N GLU A 41 7.83 7.34 -10.71
CA GLU A 41 8.73 7.76 -9.62
C GLU A 41 10.20 7.74 -10.06
N VAL A 42 10.66 6.66 -10.71
CA VAL A 42 12.03 6.53 -11.22
C VAL A 42 12.34 7.56 -12.29
N GLU A 43 11.39 7.85 -13.16
CA GLU A 43 11.59 8.79 -14.28
C GLU A 43 11.51 10.26 -13.84
N ASN A 44 10.60 10.58 -12.90
CA ASN A 44 10.22 11.97 -12.63
C ASN A 44 10.45 12.43 -11.19
N ILE A 45 10.78 11.54 -10.24
CA ILE A 45 10.98 11.91 -8.83
C ILE A 45 12.40 11.60 -8.39
N GLU A 46 12.85 10.34 -8.55
CA GLU A 46 14.18 9.91 -8.10
C GLU A 46 15.34 10.77 -8.65
N PRO A 47 15.35 11.19 -9.95
CA PRO A 47 16.47 11.97 -10.51
C PRO A 47 16.64 13.34 -9.86
N TYR A 48 15.56 13.91 -9.32
CA TYR A 48 15.55 15.24 -8.72
C TYR A 48 15.64 15.19 -7.19
N ALA A 49 15.57 14.00 -6.60
CA ALA A 49 15.55 13.85 -5.15
C ALA A 49 16.85 14.41 -4.52
N ASP A 50 18.01 14.13 -5.09
CA ASP A 50 19.31 14.53 -4.50
C ASP A 50 19.61 16.03 -4.60
N THR A 51 18.92 16.74 -5.48
CA THR A 51 19.01 18.20 -5.59
C THR A 51 17.95 18.94 -4.76
N ALA A 52 17.08 18.23 -4.05
CA ALA A 52 16.03 18.85 -3.25
C ALA A 52 16.60 19.49 -1.97
N ASP A 53 16.18 20.72 -1.69
CA ASP A 53 16.56 21.43 -0.45
C ASP A 53 16.08 20.71 0.81
N LEU A 54 14.92 20.03 0.74
CA LEU A 54 14.30 19.31 1.84
C LEU A 54 13.70 17.99 1.37
N LYS A 55 13.91 16.93 2.17
CA LYS A 55 13.31 15.60 2.00
C LYS A 55 12.48 15.27 3.24
N ILE A 56 11.19 14.99 3.07
CA ILE A 56 10.28 14.62 4.16
C ILE A 56 9.88 13.16 3.99
N ASN A 57 10.09 12.35 5.03
CA ASN A 57 9.61 10.97 5.07
C ASN A 57 8.30 10.90 5.86
N THR A 58 7.20 10.57 5.18
CA THR A 58 5.86 10.40 5.76
C THR A 58 5.53 8.94 6.08
N TYR A 59 6.55 8.12 6.29
CA TYR A 59 6.41 6.72 6.68
C TYR A 59 6.08 6.58 8.18
N PHE A 60 5.13 5.69 8.49
CA PHE A 60 4.83 5.29 9.87
C PHE A 60 5.17 3.81 10.04
N HIS A 61 6.01 3.48 11.02
CA HIS A 61 6.46 2.10 11.25
C HIS A 61 5.33 1.10 11.48
N TYR A 62 4.25 1.54 12.11
CA TYR A 62 3.09 0.72 12.47
C TYR A 62 1.98 0.73 11.39
N GLU A 63 2.17 1.47 10.29
CA GLU A 63 1.17 1.65 9.25
C GLU A 63 0.62 0.35 8.67
N LYS A 64 1.52 -0.62 8.43
CA LYS A 64 1.15 -1.91 7.89
C LYS A 64 0.08 -2.58 8.77
N SER A 65 0.25 -2.51 10.08
CA SER A 65 -0.71 -3.05 11.05
C SER A 65 -2.02 -2.26 11.13
N CYS A 66 -2.06 -1.01 10.67
CA CYS A 66 -3.33 -0.28 10.57
C CYS A 66 -4.18 -0.76 9.40
N PHE A 67 -3.56 -1.29 8.34
CA PHE A 67 -4.24 -1.65 7.09
C PHE A 67 -4.39 -3.15 6.87
N VAL A 68 -3.77 -3.99 7.70
CA VAL A 68 -3.56 -5.41 7.40
C VAL A 68 -4.87 -6.19 7.18
N ASP A 69 -5.88 -6.05 8.05
CA ASP A 69 -7.09 -6.86 7.90
C ASP A 69 -7.94 -6.40 6.71
N GLU A 70 -8.01 -5.09 6.49
CA GLU A 70 -8.71 -4.53 5.34
C GLU A 70 -8.02 -4.92 4.03
N ALA A 71 -6.68 -4.85 3.98
CA ALA A 71 -5.91 -5.34 2.85
C ALA A 71 -6.15 -6.84 2.60
N ARG A 72 -6.11 -7.69 3.65
CA ARG A 72 -6.45 -9.12 3.52
C ARG A 72 -7.84 -9.30 2.94
N ARG A 73 -8.84 -8.59 3.47
CA ARG A 73 -10.23 -8.66 3.00
C ARG A 73 -10.36 -8.30 1.53
N ILE A 74 -9.69 -7.24 1.08
CA ILE A 74 -9.71 -6.80 -0.32
C ILE A 74 -9.04 -7.85 -1.21
N LEU A 75 -7.86 -8.35 -0.82
CA LEU A 75 -7.09 -9.32 -1.60
C LEU A 75 -7.78 -10.68 -1.68
N SER A 76 -8.44 -11.13 -0.61
CA SER A 76 -9.19 -12.39 -0.60
C SER A 76 -10.41 -12.36 -1.53
N ARG A 77 -10.92 -11.18 -1.91
CA ARG A 77 -12.02 -11.02 -2.88
C ARG A 77 -11.56 -11.07 -4.33
N LEU A 78 -10.24 -11.08 -4.58
CA LEU A 78 -9.72 -11.15 -5.93
C LEU A 78 -10.09 -12.49 -6.58
N PRO A 79 -10.68 -12.49 -7.80
CA PRO A 79 -11.02 -13.72 -8.51
C PRO A 79 -9.80 -14.65 -8.69
N GLN A 80 -10.04 -15.96 -8.66
CA GLN A 80 -8.97 -16.97 -8.75
C GLN A 80 -8.33 -17.02 -10.13
N ASP A 81 -9.07 -16.65 -11.17
CA ASP A 81 -8.65 -16.55 -12.57
C ASP A 81 -8.01 -15.19 -12.92
N SER A 82 -7.93 -14.25 -11.96
CA SER A 82 -7.26 -12.97 -12.15
C SER A 82 -5.78 -13.16 -12.45
N VAL A 83 -5.27 -12.41 -13.43
CA VAL A 83 -3.83 -12.34 -13.74
C VAL A 83 -3.00 -11.84 -12.54
N TYR A 84 -3.62 -11.11 -11.61
CA TYR A 84 -2.96 -10.59 -10.41
C TYR A 84 -3.07 -11.52 -9.20
N ARG A 85 -3.71 -12.69 -9.35
CA ARG A 85 -3.86 -13.65 -8.26
C ARG A 85 -2.52 -14.05 -7.60
N PRO A 86 -1.44 -14.38 -8.34
CA PRO A 86 -0.16 -14.71 -7.73
C PRO A 86 0.45 -13.57 -6.90
N MET A 87 0.25 -12.32 -7.35
CA MET A 87 0.70 -11.14 -6.60
C MET A 87 -0.10 -10.97 -5.31
N ALA A 88 -1.42 -11.14 -5.36
CA ALA A 88 -2.27 -11.09 -4.17
C ALA A 88 -1.91 -12.18 -3.15
N ASP A 89 -1.70 -13.42 -3.61
CA ASP A 89 -1.30 -14.54 -2.73
C ASP A 89 0.06 -14.29 -2.08
N THR A 90 1.02 -13.71 -2.81
CA THR A 90 2.31 -13.31 -2.26
C THR A 90 2.15 -12.25 -1.16
N ILE A 91 1.32 -11.22 -1.40
CA ILE A 91 1.03 -10.20 -0.37
C ILE A 91 0.36 -10.84 0.84
N LEU A 92 -0.66 -11.68 0.64
CA LEU A 92 -1.38 -12.36 1.71
C LEU A 92 -0.44 -13.22 2.57
N ALA A 93 0.46 -13.98 1.95
CA ALA A 93 1.47 -14.78 2.66
C ALA A 93 2.40 -13.92 3.51
N GLN A 94 2.82 -12.75 3.00
CA GLN A 94 3.67 -11.82 3.76
C GLN A 94 2.91 -11.10 4.87
N LEU A 95 1.62 -10.87 4.69
CA LEU A 95 0.76 -10.31 5.73
C LEU A 95 0.40 -11.35 6.78
N ALA A 96 0.55 -12.66 6.55
CA ALA A 96 0.07 -13.71 7.46
C ALA A 96 0.58 -13.54 8.90
N GLY A 97 1.82 -13.09 9.10
CA GLY A 97 2.43 -12.84 10.42
C GLY A 97 2.22 -11.44 10.99
N VAL A 98 1.40 -10.60 10.35
CA VAL A 98 1.15 -9.22 10.79
C VAL A 98 -0.17 -9.14 11.53
N GLU A 99 -0.15 -8.62 12.75
CA GLU A 99 -1.36 -8.38 13.52
C GLU A 99 -1.86 -6.94 13.32
N GLN A 100 -3.18 -6.80 13.30
CA GLN A 100 -3.80 -5.48 13.30
C GLN A 100 -3.62 -4.83 14.67
N ILE A 101 -3.22 -3.55 14.67
CA ILE A 101 -3.29 -2.75 15.90
C ILE A 101 -4.72 -2.25 16.11
N ASP A 102 -5.09 -2.01 17.36
CA ASP A 102 -6.28 -1.22 17.65
C ASP A 102 -6.16 0.17 16.99
N ILE A 103 -7.06 0.46 16.06
CA ILE A 103 -7.08 1.73 15.31
C ILE A 103 -7.35 2.91 16.25
N GLY A 104 -8.00 2.68 17.39
CA GLY A 104 -8.18 3.70 18.44
C GLY A 104 -6.87 4.16 19.08
N LEU A 105 -5.76 3.42 18.92
CA LEU A 105 -4.44 3.83 19.39
C LEU A 105 -3.71 4.76 18.42
N VAL A 106 -4.24 4.94 17.20
CA VAL A 106 -3.66 5.88 16.23
C VAL A 106 -3.92 7.31 16.75
N PRO A 107 -2.88 8.16 16.90
CA PRO A 107 -3.05 9.52 17.41
C PRO A 107 -4.09 10.29 16.60
N GLU A 108 -4.97 11.05 17.27
CA GLU A 108 -6.07 11.78 16.61
C GLU A 108 -5.60 12.76 15.52
N ASN A 109 -4.39 13.30 15.68
CA ASN A 109 -3.76 14.21 14.71
C ASN A 109 -2.85 13.49 13.69
N SER A 110 -2.90 12.15 13.60
CA SER A 110 -2.12 11.37 12.66
C SER A 110 -2.59 11.58 11.22
N LEU A 111 -1.64 11.70 10.28
CA LEU A 111 -1.94 11.72 8.84
C LEU A 111 -2.53 10.40 8.33
N LEU A 112 -2.41 9.31 9.09
CA LEU A 112 -2.99 8.01 8.71
C LEU A 112 -4.53 8.06 8.63
N TRP A 113 -5.18 8.99 9.33
CA TRP A 113 -6.63 9.17 9.28
C TRP A 113 -7.18 9.58 7.91
N GLU A 114 -6.33 10.07 6.99
CA GLU A 114 -6.74 10.28 5.59
C GLU A 114 -7.11 8.96 4.89
N PHE A 115 -6.51 7.85 5.35
CA PHE A 115 -6.67 6.53 4.72
C PHE A 115 -7.50 5.57 5.56
N LEU A 116 -7.51 5.74 6.89
CA LEU A 116 -8.27 4.91 7.81
C LEU A 116 -9.74 5.33 7.82
N LYS A 117 -10.63 4.35 7.70
CA LYS A 117 -12.06 4.56 7.86
C LYS A 117 -12.39 4.60 9.36
N LYS A 118 -13.14 5.61 9.80
CA LYS A 118 -13.77 5.60 11.13
C LYS A 118 -14.92 4.60 11.17
#